data_AF-A0A9Q0DKG9-F1
#
_entry.id   AF-A0A9Q0DKG9-F1
#
_cell.length_a   1.000
_cell.length_b   1.000
_cell.length_c   1.000
_cell.angle_alpha   90.00
_cell.angle_beta   90.00
_cell.angle_gamma   90.00
#
_symmetry.space_group_name_H-M   'P 1'
#
loop_
_entity.id
_entity.type
_entity.pdbx_description
1 polymer ?
#
loop_
_entity_poly.entity_id
_entity_poly.type
_entity_poly.pdbx_seq_one_letter_code
_entity_poly.pdbx_strand_id
1 'polypeptide(L)'
;MRVLVRLLFFPELLVEVFGEGVMDSPPECDRAHRSLTEKPKLGQRPRPIIIRLHRYQQKEMIICEARAKRGRLQYHGTPIAIYEDYAPEVMEQRYAYRVLCRSSMSWGSGQLCCFPQGFQSNEGGR
;
A
#
# COMPACT_ATOMS: atom_id res chain seq x y z
N MET A 1 -28.49 3.17 7.27
CA MET A 1 -27.97 3.69 5.97
C MET A 1 -26.54 4.26 6.01
N ARG A 2 -25.84 4.37 7.15
CA ARG A 2 -24.48 4.96 7.22
C ARG A 2 -23.31 4.01 6.89
N VAL A 3 -23.54 2.70 6.84
CA VAL A 3 -22.47 1.69 6.63
C VAL A 3 -22.24 1.41 5.13
N LEU A 4 -23.32 1.35 4.34
CA LEU A 4 -23.28 1.07 2.89
C LEU A 4 -22.50 2.13 2.10
N VAL A 5 -22.68 3.42 2.42
CA VAL A 5 -21.97 4.52 1.74
C VAL A 5 -20.45 4.42 1.93
N ARG A 6 -20.00 3.85 3.05
CA ARG A 6 -18.58 3.74 3.37
C ARG A 6 -17.90 2.58 2.65
N LEU A 7 -18.65 1.54 2.27
CA LEU A 7 -18.11 0.38 1.56
C LEU A 7 -17.96 0.62 0.05
N LEU A 8 -18.75 1.53 -0.53
CA LEU A 8 -18.68 1.87 -1.96
C LEU A 8 -17.64 2.97 -2.27
N PHE A 9 -17.44 3.91 -1.35
CA PHE A 9 -16.52 5.04 -1.56
C PHE A 9 -15.05 4.62 -1.77
N PHE A 10 -14.53 3.67 -0.99
CA PHE A 10 -13.11 3.31 -1.06
C PHE A 10 -12.73 2.51 -2.31
N PRO A 11 -13.53 1.53 -2.76
CA PRO A 11 -13.31 0.89 -4.04
C PRO A 11 -13.26 1.87 -5.21
N GLU A 12 -14.20 2.81 -5.28
CA GLU A 12 -14.23 3.85 -6.32
C GLU A 12 -13.00 4.76 -6.23
N LEU A 13 -12.63 5.20 -5.03
CA LEU A 13 -11.42 6.00 -4.80
C LEU A 13 -10.15 5.28 -5.25
N LEU A 14 -10.06 3.96 -5.07
CA LEU A 14 -8.90 3.19 -5.52
C LEU A 14 -8.82 3.15 -7.05
N VAL A 15 -9.95 2.96 -7.73
CA VAL A 15 -10.00 3.01 -9.20
C VAL A 15 -9.59 4.40 -9.71
N GLU A 16 -10.08 5.48 -9.08
CA GLU A 16 -9.71 6.85 -9.45
C GLU A 16 -8.22 7.14 -9.23
N VAL A 17 -7.66 6.70 -8.10
CA VAL A 17 -6.25 6.96 -7.74
C VAL A 17 -5.26 6.18 -8.61
N PHE A 18 -5.59 4.93 -8.98
CA PHE A 18 -4.70 4.09 -9.79
C PHE A 18 -4.92 4.24 -11.31
N GLY A 19 -6.12 4.67 -11.72
CA GLY A 19 -6.55 4.87 -13.10
C GLY A 19 -7.26 3.64 -13.70
N GLU A 20 -8.07 3.88 -14.74
CA GLU A 20 -8.96 2.90 -15.42
C GLU A 20 -8.26 1.74 -16.14
N GLY A 21 -6.93 1.60 -16.04
CA GLY A 21 -6.16 0.51 -16.67
C GLY A 21 -5.48 -0.46 -15.71
N VAL A 22 -5.56 -0.21 -14.40
CA VAL A 22 -4.90 -1.06 -13.38
C VAL A 22 -5.88 -2.08 -12.81
N MET A 23 -7.16 -1.74 -12.75
CA MET A 23 -8.21 -2.58 -12.19
C MET A 23 -9.43 -2.54 -13.12
N ASP A 24 -9.86 -3.71 -13.61
CA ASP A 24 -11.04 -3.82 -14.50
C ASP A 24 -12.36 -3.59 -13.75
N SER A 25 -12.34 -3.75 -12.42
CA SER A 25 -13.51 -3.54 -11.56
C SER A 25 -13.10 -3.02 -10.18
N PRO A 26 -13.98 -2.26 -9.49
CA PRO A 26 -13.76 -1.83 -8.13
C PRO A 26 -13.54 -3.02 -7.19
N PRO A 27 -12.52 -3.01 -6.33
CA PRO A 27 -12.25 -4.14 -5.44
C PRO A 27 -13.33 -4.28 -4.37
N GLU A 28 -13.68 -5.54 -4.04
CA GLU A 28 -14.63 -5.84 -2.97
C GLU A 28 -13.98 -5.54 -1.62
N CYS A 29 -14.61 -4.65 -0.84
CA CYS A 29 -14.12 -4.23 0.46
C CYS A 29 -15.01 -4.81 1.57
N ASP A 30 -14.44 -5.66 2.43
CA ASP A 30 -15.14 -6.21 3.59
C ASP A 30 -15.34 -5.12 4.65
N ARG A 31 -14.31 -4.30 4.85
CA ARG A 31 -14.27 -3.32 5.95
C ARG A 31 -13.37 -2.15 5.59
N ALA A 32 -13.88 -0.94 5.80
CA ALA A 32 -13.07 0.27 5.73
C ALA A 32 -13.37 1.17 6.91
N HIS A 33 -12.31 1.58 7.62
CA HIS A 33 -12.41 2.44 8.79
C HIS A 33 -11.16 3.29 8.98
N ARG A 34 -11.26 4.33 9.81
CA ARG A 34 -10.12 5.13 10.22
C ARG A 34 -9.52 4.56 11.50
N SER A 35 -8.23 4.77 11.72
CA SER A 35 -7.60 4.40 12.99
C SER A 35 -8.34 5.01 14.19
N LEU A 36 -8.33 4.28 15.31
CA LEU A 36 -8.91 4.70 16.59
C LEU A 36 -8.02 5.74 17.32
N THR A 37 -7.30 6.57 16.57
CA THR A 37 -6.46 7.63 17.11
C THR A 37 -7.30 8.89 17.34
N GLU A 38 -6.86 9.74 18.26
CA GLU A 38 -7.44 11.07 18.49
C GLU A 38 -7.61 11.86 17.19
N LYS A 39 -8.61 12.74 17.16
CA LYS A 39 -8.86 13.56 15.97
C LYS A 39 -7.67 14.52 15.79
N PRO A 40 -7.00 14.52 14.63
CA PRO A 40 -5.86 15.38 14.40
C PRO A 40 -6.29 16.85 14.50
N LYS A 41 -5.42 17.70 15.05
CA LYS A 41 -5.61 19.15 15.08
C LYS A 41 -5.51 19.72 13.65
N LEU A 42 -6.01 20.94 13.45
CA LEU A 42 -5.91 21.62 12.16
C LEU A 42 -4.44 21.71 11.72
N GLY A 43 -4.13 21.27 10.50
CA GLY A 43 -2.75 21.22 9.98
C GLY A 43 -1.96 19.95 10.30
N GLN A 44 -2.47 19.06 11.15
CA GLN A 44 -1.87 17.74 11.37
C GLN A 44 -2.29 16.74 10.29
N ARG A 45 -1.48 15.68 10.14
CA ARG A 45 -1.74 14.64 9.14
C ARG A 45 -3.11 13.98 9.39
N PRO A 46 -3.91 13.73 8.33
CA PRO A 46 -5.16 13.00 8.45
C PRO A 46 -4.95 11.60 9.04
N ARG A 47 -5.97 11.06 9.74
CA ARG A 47 -5.91 9.69 10.27
C ARG A 47 -5.78 8.68 9.13
N PRO A 48 -4.88 7.69 9.27
CA PRO A 48 -4.77 6.61 8.31
C PRO A 48 -6.09 5.84 8.23
N ILE A 49 -6.33 5.30 7.03
CA ILE A 49 -7.51 4.52 6.71
C ILE A 49 -7.04 3.08 6.57
N ILE A 50 -7.67 2.19 7.34
CA ILE A 50 -7.40 0.76 7.31
C ILE A 50 -8.53 0.10 6.53
N ILE A 51 -8.16 -0.51 5.42
CA ILE A 51 -9.06 -1.18 4.47
C ILE A 51 -8.72 -2.66 4.48
N ARG A 52 -9.74 -3.49 4.68
CA ARG A 52 -9.69 -4.93 4.50
C ARG A 52 -10.39 -5.26 3.18
N LEU A 53 -9.59 -5.71 2.22
CA LEU A 53 -10.09 -6.20 0.95
C LEU A 53 -10.51 -7.67 1.09
N HIS A 54 -11.57 -8.03 0.37
CA HIS A 54 -12.08 -9.40 0.34
C HIS A 54 -11.09 -10.35 -0.33
N ARG A 55 -10.49 -9.91 -1.46
CA ARG A 55 -9.60 -10.74 -2.28
C ARG A 55 -8.13 -10.38 -2.06
N TYR A 56 -7.34 -11.37 -1.70
CA TYR A 56 -5.89 -11.21 -1.50
C TYR A 56 -5.16 -10.77 -2.78
N GLN A 57 -5.55 -11.28 -3.94
CA GLN A 57 -4.94 -10.90 -5.23
C GLN A 57 -5.09 -9.39 -5.50
N GLN A 58 -6.26 -8.82 -5.23
CA GLN A 58 -6.50 -7.38 -5.39
C GLN A 58 -5.62 -6.55 -4.44
N LYS A 59 -5.46 -7.01 -3.19
CA LYS A 59 -4.53 -6.40 -2.23
C LYS A 59 -3.10 -6.38 -2.78
N GLU A 60 -2.57 -7.50 -3.23
CA GLU A 60 -1.20 -7.57 -3.74
C GLU A 60 -0.99 -6.68 -4.97
N MET A 61 -1.94 -6.68 -5.92
CA MET A 61 -1.87 -5.79 -7.09
C MET A 61 -1.83 -4.31 -6.68
N ILE A 62 -2.74 -3.88 -5.81
CA ILE A 62 -2.79 -2.49 -5.31
C ILE A 62 -1.48 -2.11 -4.64
N ILE A 63 -0.90 -3.00 -3.85
CA ILE A 63 0.36 -2.75 -3.14
C ILE A 63 1.55 -2.67 -4.10
N CYS A 64 1.62 -3.56 -5.09
CA CYS A 64 2.67 -3.53 -6.11
C CYS A 64 2.62 -2.22 -6.90
N GLU A 65 1.43 -1.83 -7.33
CA GLU A 65 1.19 -0.57 -8.04
C GLU A 65 1.51 0.66 -7.18
N ALA A 66 1.12 0.63 -5.90
CA ALA A 66 1.45 1.69 -4.95
C ALA A 66 2.97 1.83 -4.75
N ARG A 67 3.71 0.72 -4.76
CA ARG A 67 5.17 0.72 -4.69
C ARG A 67 5.79 1.25 -5.97
N ALA A 68 5.28 0.87 -7.14
CA ALA A 68 5.75 1.34 -8.45
C ALA A 68 5.52 2.85 -8.63
N LYS A 69 4.35 3.35 -8.22
CA LYS A 69 3.96 4.77 -8.31
C LYS A 69 4.26 5.56 -7.03
N ARG A 70 5.15 5.07 -6.16
CA ARG A 70 5.44 5.67 -4.85
C ARG A 70 5.85 7.14 -4.99
N GLY A 71 5.14 8.03 -4.29
CA GLY A 71 5.38 9.47 -4.31
C GLY A 71 4.73 10.21 -5.49
N ARG A 72 4.07 9.51 -6.42
CA ARG A 72 3.33 10.10 -7.55
C ARG A 72 1.81 9.97 -7.41
N LEU A 73 1.32 9.12 -6.51
CA LEU A 73 -0.12 8.96 -6.25
C LEU A 73 -0.70 10.23 -5.61
N GLN A 74 -1.75 10.75 -6.24
CA GLN A 74 -2.46 11.94 -5.78
C GLN A 74 -3.96 11.71 -5.89
N TYR A 75 -4.71 12.32 -4.98
CA TYR A 75 -6.17 12.36 -5.00
C TYR A 75 -6.61 13.81 -4.83
N HIS A 76 -7.29 14.36 -5.83
CA HIS A 76 -7.63 15.78 -5.91
C HIS A 76 -6.46 16.73 -5.54
N GLY A 77 -5.27 16.45 -6.07
CA GLY A 77 -4.04 17.23 -5.80
C GLY A 77 -3.41 17.02 -4.42
N THR A 78 -3.98 16.14 -3.58
CA THR A 78 -3.38 15.76 -2.29
C THR A 78 -2.56 14.48 -2.47
N PRO A 79 -1.27 14.45 -2.07
CA PRO A 79 -0.46 13.25 -2.17
C PRO A 79 -0.98 12.17 -1.22
N ILE A 80 -1.18 10.96 -1.77
CA ILE A 80 -1.60 9.79 -1.00
C ILE A 80 -0.46 8.76 -0.98
N ALA A 81 -0.33 8.08 0.14
CA ALA A 81 0.54 6.92 0.26
C ALA A 81 -0.25 5.71 0.77
N ILE A 82 -0.04 4.57 0.12
CA ILE A 82 -0.68 3.30 0.45
C ILE A 82 0.42 2.34 0.90
N TYR A 83 0.20 1.70 2.04
CA TYR A 83 1.13 0.75 2.64
C TYR A 83 0.37 -0.48 3.12
N GLU A 84 1.08 -1.60 3.24
CA GLU A 84 0.55 -2.78 3.92
C GLU A 84 0.56 -2.59 5.43
N ASP A 85 -0.49 -3.13 6.07
CA ASP A 85 -0.63 -3.16 7.51
C ASP A 85 0.06 -4.42 8.06
N TYR A 86 1.17 -4.22 8.76
CA TYR A 86 1.96 -5.28 9.35
C TYR A 86 1.99 -5.15 10.87
N ALA A 87 2.12 -6.29 11.55
CA ALA A 87 2.44 -6.30 12.98
C ALA A 87 3.75 -5.54 13.26
N PRO A 88 3.91 -4.94 14.46
CA PRO A 88 5.09 -4.14 14.79
C PRO A 88 6.39 -4.94 14.67
N GLU A 89 6.39 -6.21 15.11
CA GLU A 89 7.54 -7.12 15.00
C GLU A 89 7.98 -7.31 13.54
N VAL A 90 7.02 -7.48 12.63
CA VAL A 90 7.28 -7.61 11.19
C VAL A 90 7.81 -6.30 10.62
N MET A 91 7.31 -5.15 11.08
CA MET A 91 7.81 -3.85 10.66
C MET A 91 9.26 -3.61 11.07
N GLU A 92 9.67 -4.05 12.26
CA GLU A 92 11.06 -3.99 12.71
C GLU A 92 11.97 -4.86 11.84
N GLN A 93 11.57 -6.11 11.57
CA GLN A 93 12.30 -7.01 10.67
C GLN A 93 12.48 -6.41 9.27
N ARG A 94 11.41 -5.81 8.71
CA ARG A 94 11.46 -5.12 7.41
C ARG A 94 12.38 -3.90 7.43
N TYR A 95 12.40 -3.17 8.54
CA TYR A 95 13.28 -2.01 8.67
C TYR A 95 14.74 -2.45 8.69
N ALA A 96 15.08 -3.46 9.50
CA ALA A 96 16.42 -4.04 9.55
C ALA A 96 16.88 -4.54 8.17
N TYR A 97 16.01 -5.28 7.48
CA TYR A 97 16.29 -5.76 6.13
C TYR A 97 16.49 -4.63 5.12
N ARG A 98 15.67 -3.58 5.17
CA ARG A 98 15.81 -2.40 4.29
C ARG A 98 17.14 -1.69 4.50
N VAL A 99 17.59 -1.57 5.74
CA VAL A 99 18.90 -0.97 6.07
C VAL A 99 20.02 -1.78 5.44
N LEU A 100 19.97 -3.11 5.58
CA LEU A 100 20.93 -4.05 4.97
C LEU A 100 20.96 -3.92 3.43
N CYS A 101 19.79 -3.96 2.79
CA CYS A 101 19.70 -3.81 1.33
C CYS A 101 20.26 -2.47 0.85
N ARG A 102 20.01 -1.38 1.59
CA ARG A 102 20.54 -0.06 1.24
C ARG A 102 22.06 -0.02 1.31
N SER A 103 22.68 -0.65 2.31
CA SER A 103 24.15 -0.74 2.37
C SER A 103 24.75 -1.62 1.27
N SER A 104 24.01 -2.59 0.74
CA SER A 104 24.46 -3.50 -0.31
C SER A 104 24.19 -2.99 -1.74
N MET A 105 23.32 -1.98 -1.91
CA MET A 105 22.88 -1.41 -3.19
C MET A 105 23.92 -0.53 -3.92
N SER A 106 25.22 -0.70 -3.63
CA SER A 106 26.30 -0.18 -4.49
C SER A 106 26.58 -1.09 -5.70
N TRP A 107 26.13 -2.34 -5.66
CA TRP A 107 26.27 -3.31 -6.75
C TRP A 107 24.96 -3.38 -7.53
N GLY A 108 24.91 -2.75 -8.71
CA GLY A 108 23.70 -2.46 -9.47
C GLY A 108 22.92 -3.69 -9.94
N SER A 109 22.17 -4.29 -9.02
CA SER A 109 21.25 -5.40 -9.25
C SER A 109 19.85 -4.91 -8.87
N GLY A 110 18.93 -4.97 -9.83
CA GLY A 110 17.55 -4.46 -9.72
C GLY A 110 16.73 -5.24 -8.71
N GLN A 111 17.02 -5.07 -7.42
CA GLN A 111 16.47 -5.88 -6.35
C GLN A 111 15.21 -5.24 -5.78
N LEU A 112 14.06 -5.85 -6.08
CA LEU A 112 12.78 -5.53 -5.46
C LEU A 112 12.82 -6.01 -3.99
N CYS A 113 12.88 -5.06 -3.05
CA CYS A 113 12.79 -5.35 -1.62
C CYS A 113 11.34 -5.71 -1.23
N CYS A 114 10.91 -6.92 -1.56
CA CYS A 114 9.66 -7.49 -1.09
C CYS A 114 9.92 -8.24 0.23
N PHE A 115 9.01 -8.10 1.19
CA PHE A 115 8.92 -8.87 2.43
C PHE A 115 7.40 -9.10 2.60
N PRO A 116 6.89 -10.21 3.17
CA PRO A 116 7.58 -11.32 3.84
C PRO A 116 8.10 -12.43 2.92
N GLN A 117 7.91 -12.32 1.61
CA GLN A 117 8.62 -13.22 0.68
C GLN A 117 10.08 -12.80 0.68
N GLY A 118 10.96 -13.69 1.14
CA GLY A 118 12.38 -13.42 1.33
C GLY A 118 13.09 -12.89 0.08
N PHE A 119 14.37 -12.54 0.24
CA PHE A 119 15.29 -12.17 -0.83
C PHE A 119 15.18 -13.15 -2.00
N GLN A 120 14.48 -12.74 -3.08
CA GLN A 120 14.58 -13.42 -4.36
C GLN A 120 15.77 -12.81 -5.08
N SER A 121 16.95 -13.44 -4.96
CA SER A 121 18.01 -13.23 -5.93
C SER A 121 17.49 -13.75 -7.27
N ASN A 122 17.39 -12.86 -8.25
CA ASN A 122 17.18 -13.29 -9.63
C ASN A 122 18.54 -13.77 -10.18
N GLU A 123 19.05 -14.88 -9.64
CA GLU A 123 20.19 -15.60 -10.19
C GLU A 123 19.67 -16.54 -11.28
N GLY A 124 19.52 -16.01 -12.50
CA GLY A 124 19.21 -16.87 -13.65
C GLY A 124 18.45 -16.16 -14.76
N GLY A 125 19.19 -15.45 -15.62
CA GLY A 125 18.70 -15.16 -16.96
C GLY A 125 18.60 -16.46 -17.78
N ARG A 126 17.46 -16.65 -18.43
CA ARG A 126 17.33 -17.35 -19.72
C ARG A 126 16.33 -16.60 -20.57
#